data_AF-A0A7V6W2A6-F1
#
_entry.id   AF-A0A7V6W2A6-F1
#
_cell.length_a   1.000
_cell.length_b   1.000
_cell.length_c   1.000
_cell.angle_alpha   90.00
_cell.angle_beta   90.00
_cell.angle_gamma   90.00
#
_symmetry.space_group_name_H-M   'P 1'
#
loop_
_entity.id
_entity.type
_entity.pdbx_description
1 polymer ?
#
loop_
_entity_poly.entity_id
_entity_poly.type
_entity_poly.pdbx_seq_one_letter_code
_entity_poly.pdbx_strand_id
1 'polypeptide(L)'
;LSDTIFCADRTPHSGDGYGGVETYYASYNRLQTNKTPTLKCSRKEDRFTVIDTEKGNGALTYPIALLTADEASLAGLLQGTANTSNYLYTGENQWLLSPARFSGYASPWRVYGNGSLYLNTNASYSRAARGVLNLNSNIEISGTGTTSDPYKVI
;
A
#
# COMPACT_ATOMS: atom_id res chain seq x y z
N LEU A 1 -15.81 -6.58 10.03
CA LEU A 1 -14.93 -5.94 9.02
C LEU A 1 -15.62 -4.70 8.50
N SER A 2 -14.89 -3.62 8.28
CA SER A 2 -15.44 -2.38 7.76
C SER A 2 -15.34 -2.33 6.23
N ASP A 3 -16.36 -1.80 5.57
CA ASP A 3 -16.26 -1.42 4.16
C ASP A 3 -15.63 -0.02 4.05
N THR A 4 -14.37 0.08 4.47
CA THR A 4 -13.58 1.30 4.35
C THR A 4 -12.67 1.23 3.15
N ILE A 5 -12.38 2.41 2.63
CA ILE A 5 -11.64 2.62 1.39
C ILE A 5 -10.19 2.10 1.51
N PHE A 6 -9.79 1.25 0.58
CA PHE A 6 -8.39 0.95 0.29
C PHE A 6 -7.95 1.73 -0.95
N CYS A 7 -6.78 2.38 -0.92
CA CYS A 7 -6.37 3.27 -2.01
C CYS A 7 -5.13 2.76 -2.76
N ALA A 8 -5.23 2.62 -4.09
CA ALA A 8 -4.05 2.30 -4.93
C ALA A 8 -3.41 3.51 -5.62
N ASP A 9 -3.92 4.73 -5.38
CA ASP A 9 -3.58 6.01 -6.05
C ASP A 9 -2.70 5.87 -7.31
N ARG A 10 -3.36 5.64 -8.45
CA ARG A 10 -2.72 5.49 -9.75
C ARG A 10 -2.60 6.82 -10.48
N THR A 11 -2.68 7.95 -9.77
CA THR A 11 -2.53 9.28 -10.38
C THR A 11 -1.12 9.42 -10.98
N PRO A 12 -0.98 9.71 -12.29
CA PRO A 12 0.32 10.00 -12.88
C PRO A 12 0.88 11.30 -12.31
N HIS A 13 2.17 11.29 -11.96
CA HIS A 13 2.95 12.50 -11.74
C HIS A 13 3.53 13.00 -13.07
N SER A 14 3.96 12.09 -13.93
CA SER A 14 4.39 12.33 -15.30
C SER A 14 4.07 11.13 -16.18
N GLY A 15 3.95 11.34 -17.49
CA GLY A 15 3.53 10.33 -18.46
C GLY A 15 2.02 10.04 -18.40
N ASP A 16 1.58 9.09 -19.22
CA ASP A 16 0.14 8.83 -19.46
C ASP A 16 -0.42 7.68 -18.63
N GLY A 17 0.44 6.85 -18.02
CA GLY A 17 0.03 5.66 -17.25
C GLY A 17 -0.25 4.42 -18.09
N TYR A 18 -0.09 4.50 -19.41
CA TYR A 18 -0.29 3.39 -20.35
C TYR A 18 0.59 3.55 -21.60
N GLY A 19 0.68 2.50 -22.42
CA GLY A 19 1.40 2.53 -23.70
C GLY A 19 2.91 2.34 -23.57
N GLY A 20 3.69 3.05 -24.38
CA GLY A 20 5.17 2.99 -24.36
C GLY A 20 5.84 4.14 -23.62
N VAL A 21 5.06 5.12 -23.15
CA VAL A 21 5.59 6.32 -22.48
C VAL A 21 5.92 6.00 -21.04
N GLU A 22 7.13 6.36 -20.63
CA GLU A 22 7.54 6.25 -19.24
C GLU A 22 6.63 7.10 -18.35
N THR A 23 6.07 6.46 -17.33
CA THR A 23 5.17 7.08 -16.36
C THR A 23 5.75 6.96 -14.97
N TYR A 24 5.80 8.06 -14.23
CA TYR A 24 6.01 8.05 -12.79
C TYR A 24 4.68 8.36 -12.11
N TYR A 25 4.31 7.57 -11.11
CA TYR A 25 3.08 7.78 -10.36
C TYR A 25 3.28 8.76 -9.21
N ALA A 26 2.20 9.34 -8.70
CA ALA A 26 2.23 10.33 -7.61
C ALA A 26 2.96 9.80 -6.36
N SER A 27 2.83 8.50 -6.05
CA SER A 27 3.54 7.88 -4.93
C SER A 27 5.07 7.92 -5.11
N TYR A 28 5.59 7.82 -6.35
CA TYR A 28 7.01 8.00 -6.63
C TYR A 28 7.46 9.39 -6.21
N ASN A 29 6.76 10.42 -6.67
CA ASN A 29 7.09 11.80 -6.33
C ASN A 29 6.99 12.06 -4.82
N ARG A 30 5.97 11.50 -4.13
CA ARG A 30 5.82 11.64 -2.67
C ARG A 30 6.92 10.96 -1.89
N LEU A 31 7.30 9.73 -2.24
CA LEU A 31 8.17 8.90 -1.39
C LEU A 31 9.64 8.93 -1.82
N GLN A 32 9.92 9.11 -3.10
CA GLN A 32 11.28 9.22 -3.62
C GLN A 32 11.78 10.67 -3.60
N THR A 33 11.03 11.59 -4.17
CA THR A 33 11.48 12.97 -4.43
C THR A 33 11.25 13.88 -3.22
N ASN A 34 10.00 13.99 -2.76
CA ASN A 34 9.59 15.04 -1.82
C ASN A 34 9.52 14.59 -0.36
N LYS A 35 9.50 13.28 -0.08
CA LYS A 35 9.37 12.68 1.25
C LYS A 35 8.09 13.14 2.00
N THR A 36 6.98 13.22 1.27
CA THR A 36 5.67 13.68 1.76
C THR A 36 4.61 12.60 1.59
N PRO A 37 4.67 11.50 2.37
CA PRO A 37 3.66 10.45 2.30
C PRO A 37 2.25 10.98 2.64
N THR A 38 1.21 10.41 2.03
CA THR A 38 -0.17 10.83 2.27
C THR A 38 -1.15 9.66 2.24
N LEU A 39 -2.20 9.75 3.07
CA LEU A 39 -3.34 8.83 3.04
C LEU A 39 -4.48 9.32 2.14
N LYS A 40 -4.29 10.45 1.45
CA LYS A 40 -5.32 11.02 0.58
C LYS A 40 -5.44 10.20 -0.71
N CYS A 41 -6.68 9.85 -1.04
CA CYS A 41 -7.02 9.16 -2.28
C CYS A 41 -7.99 10.01 -3.10
N SER A 42 -7.51 10.71 -4.12
CA SER A 42 -8.37 11.69 -4.83
C SER A 42 -9.30 11.04 -5.86
N ARG A 43 -8.85 9.96 -6.51
CA ARG A 43 -9.56 9.31 -7.60
C ARG A 43 -10.51 8.24 -7.08
N LYS A 44 -11.79 8.31 -7.45
CA LYS A 44 -12.81 7.35 -7.00
C LYS A 44 -12.53 5.94 -7.50
N GLU A 45 -11.99 5.82 -8.71
CA GLU A 45 -11.66 4.55 -9.35
C GLU A 45 -10.54 3.80 -8.60
N ASP A 46 -9.75 4.51 -7.81
CA ASP A 46 -8.64 3.97 -7.01
C ASP A 46 -9.03 3.71 -5.56
N ARG A 47 -10.28 4.03 -5.17
CA ARG A 47 -10.84 3.78 -3.84
C ARG A 47 -11.61 2.46 -3.85
N PHE A 48 -10.92 1.40 -3.50
CA PHE A 48 -11.46 0.05 -3.45
C PHE A 48 -12.36 -0.15 -2.23
N THR A 49 -13.58 -0.59 -2.50
CA THR A 49 -14.65 -0.88 -1.53
C THR A 49 -15.41 -2.13 -1.99
N VAL A 50 -16.21 -2.71 -1.10
CA VAL A 50 -17.06 -3.88 -1.39
C VAL A 50 -18.44 -3.43 -1.85
N ILE A 51 -19.11 -2.57 -1.08
CA ILE A 51 -20.52 -2.18 -1.30
C ILE A 51 -20.63 -0.67 -1.55
N ASP A 52 -19.80 0.16 -0.91
CA ASP A 52 -19.86 1.62 -1.07
C ASP A 52 -19.39 2.06 -2.46
N THR A 53 -20.35 2.29 -3.36
CA THR A 53 -20.13 2.85 -4.69
C THR A 53 -20.29 4.36 -4.74
N GLU A 54 -20.62 5.04 -3.64
CA GLU A 54 -20.72 6.50 -3.59
C GLU A 54 -19.32 7.09 -3.42
N LYS A 55 -18.61 6.63 -2.40
CA LYS A 55 -17.25 7.09 -2.04
C LYS A 55 -16.15 6.24 -2.68
N GLY A 56 -16.44 4.97 -3.00
CA GLY A 56 -15.52 4.03 -3.61
C GLY A 56 -16.01 3.46 -4.95
N ASN A 57 -15.35 2.39 -5.40
CA ASN A 57 -15.57 1.77 -6.71
C ASN A 57 -16.34 0.43 -6.67
N GLY A 58 -16.63 -0.12 -5.48
CA GLY A 58 -17.38 -1.38 -5.32
C GLY A 58 -16.73 -2.61 -5.96
N ALA A 59 -15.42 -2.57 -6.24
CA ALA A 59 -14.74 -3.61 -7.01
C ALA A 59 -14.29 -4.82 -6.17
N LEU A 60 -14.31 -4.74 -4.84
CA LEU A 60 -13.84 -5.82 -3.98
C LEU A 60 -14.95 -6.83 -3.68
N THR A 61 -14.61 -8.13 -3.71
CA THR A 61 -15.49 -9.18 -3.16
C THR A 61 -15.41 -9.23 -1.63
N TYR A 62 -14.24 -8.93 -1.06
CA TYR A 62 -13.98 -8.97 0.38
C TYR A 62 -13.26 -7.69 0.82
N PRO A 63 -13.48 -7.19 2.04
CA PRO A 63 -12.88 -5.94 2.54
C PRO A 63 -11.43 -6.17 3.00
N ILE A 64 -10.59 -6.67 2.08
CA ILE A 64 -9.17 -6.96 2.26
C ILE A 64 -8.39 -6.37 1.08
N ALA A 65 -7.26 -5.74 1.37
CA ALA A 65 -6.33 -5.24 0.35
C ALA A 65 -4.88 -5.43 0.79
N LEU A 66 -3.94 -4.72 0.13
CA LEU A 66 -2.54 -4.66 0.53
C LEU A 66 -2.23 -3.29 1.11
N LEU A 67 -1.17 -3.23 1.92
CA LEU A 67 -0.62 -1.98 2.43
C LEU A 67 -0.12 -1.10 1.27
N THR A 68 -0.31 0.20 1.38
CA THR A 68 0.25 1.20 0.46
C THR A 68 1.68 1.56 0.84
N ALA A 69 2.42 2.12 -0.12
CA ALA A 69 3.77 2.63 0.14
C ALA A 69 3.76 3.87 1.05
N ASP A 70 2.71 4.69 0.97
CA ASP A 70 2.52 5.82 1.86
C ASP A 70 2.28 5.37 3.31
N GLU A 71 1.43 4.35 3.55
CA GLU A 71 1.23 3.76 4.88
C GLU A 71 2.52 3.14 5.43
N ALA A 72 3.24 2.39 4.59
CA ALA A 72 4.53 1.82 4.98
C ALA A 72 5.55 2.92 5.33
N SER A 73 5.50 4.07 4.63
CA SER A 73 6.37 5.20 4.93
C SER A 73 5.98 5.94 6.21
N LEU A 74 4.68 6.13 6.46
CA LEU A 74 4.17 6.67 7.72
C LEU A 74 4.47 5.75 8.91
N ALA A 75 4.56 4.44 8.68
CA ALA A 75 5.03 3.45 9.65
C ALA A 75 6.55 3.49 9.89
N GLY A 76 7.29 4.39 9.24
CA GLY A 76 8.71 4.62 9.47
C GLY A 76 9.66 3.92 8.48
N LEU A 77 9.15 3.32 7.40
CA LEU A 77 10.01 2.84 6.33
C LEU A 77 10.41 3.97 5.39
N LEU A 78 11.67 3.98 4.96
CA LEU A 78 12.19 5.00 4.05
C LEU A 78 12.75 4.33 2.80
N GLN A 79 12.68 5.06 1.68
CA GLN A 79 13.22 4.54 0.44
C GLN A 79 14.73 4.36 0.56
N GLY A 80 15.21 3.16 0.22
CA GLY A 80 16.63 2.83 0.21
C GLY A 80 17.30 2.74 1.59
N THR A 81 16.57 2.91 2.69
CA THR A 81 17.11 2.82 4.06
C THR A 81 16.67 1.53 4.73
N ALA A 82 17.61 0.65 5.04
CA ALA A 82 17.33 -0.59 5.76
C ALA A 82 16.78 -0.29 7.16
N ASN A 83 15.77 -1.05 7.59
CA ASN A 83 15.15 -0.89 8.91
C ASN A 83 14.59 -2.24 9.40
N THR A 84 15.48 -3.09 9.91
CA THR A 84 15.14 -4.43 10.38
C THR A 84 14.46 -4.45 11.76
N SER A 85 14.39 -3.31 12.46
CA SER A 85 13.65 -3.16 13.72
C SER A 85 12.19 -2.72 13.51
N ASN A 86 11.79 -2.37 12.28
CA ASN A 86 10.42 -1.98 11.98
C ASN A 86 9.45 -3.17 12.02
N TYR A 87 8.23 -2.98 12.50
CA TYR A 87 7.23 -4.06 12.60
C TYR A 87 6.71 -4.58 11.23
N LEU A 88 6.94 -3.83 10.15
CA LEU A 88 6.66 -4.28 8.79
C LEU A 88 7.77 -5.17 8.22
N TYR A 89 8.95 -5.20 8.84
CA TYR A 89 10.03 -6.08 8.42
C TYR A 89 9.68 -7.56 8.68
N THR A 90 9.85 -8.39 7.66
CA THR A 90 9.60 -9.84 7.72
C THR A 90 10.77 -10.69 7.22
N GLY A 91 11.84 -10.05 6.74
CA GLY A 91 12.90 -10.73 5.99
C GLY A 91 12.55 -11.05 4.53
N GLU A 92 11.29 -10.88 4.13
CA GLU A 92 10.80 -11.18 2.79
C GLU A 92 10.62 -9.93 1.90
N ASN A 93 10.57 -10.16 0.59
CA ASN A 93 10.13 -9.13 -0.35
C ASN A 93 8.60 -9.10 -0.40
N GLN A 94 7.99 -8.03 0.09
CA GLN A 94 6.52 -7.93 0.22
C GLN A 94 5.93 -6.89 -0.74
N TRP A 95 4.86 -7.26 -1.45
CA TRP A 95 4.10 -6.34 -2.29
C TRP A 95 3.44 -5.21 -1.50
N LEU A 96 3.44 -4.03 -2.10
CA LEU A 96 2.59 -2.92 -1.70
C LEU A 96 1.65 -2.55 -2.86
N LEU A 97 0.48 -2.01 -2.51
CA LEU A 97 -0.57 -1.67 -3.47
C LEU A 97 -0.18 -0.51 -4.41
N SER A 98 0.71 0.37 -3.94
CA SER A 98 1.06 1.61 -4.65
C SER A 98 1.94 1.35 -5.89
N PRO A 99 1.59 1.87 -7.08
CA PRO A 99 2.46 1.87 -8.23
C PRO A 99 3.54 2.95 -8.10
N ALA A 100 4.78 2.70 -8.55
CA ALA A 100 5.85 3.70 -8.55
C ALA A 100 6.16 4.21 -9.96
N ARG A 101 6.40 3.30 -10.91
CA ARG A 101 6.79 3.62 -12.28
C ARG A 101 6.16 2.62 -13.26
N PHE A 102 6.03 3.03 -14.51
CA PHE A 102 5.76 2.15 -15.63
C PHE A 102 6.67 2.54 -16.80
N SER A 103 7.43 1.59 -17.35
CA SER A 103 8.35 1.83 -18.48
C SER A 103 8.58 0.50 -19.22
N GLY A 104 7.62 0.12 -20.06
CA GLY A 104 7.57 -1.22 -20.69
C GLY A 104 7.21 -2.38 -19.74
N TYR A 105 7.27 -2.15 -18.44
CA TYR A 105 6.81 -3.04 -17.37
C TYR A 105 6.32 -2.21 -16.18
N ALA A 106 5.46 -2.80 -15.35
CA ALA A 106 4.97 -2.17 -14.13
C ALA A 106 5.96 -2.34 -12.96
N SER A 107 6.25 -1.24 -12.28
CA SER A 107 7.17 -1.13 -11.15
C SER A 107 6.41 -0.69 -9.90
N PRO A 108 5.86 -1.61 -9.11
CA PRO A 108 5.21 -1.33 -7.83
C PRO A 108 6.24 -1.02 -6.74
N TRP A 109 5.76 -0.44 -5.65
CA TRP A 109 6.52 -0.40 -4.39
C TRP A 109 6.52 -1.77 -3.69
N ARG A 110 7.54 -1.99 -2.86
CA ARG A 110 7.65 -3.13 -1.95
C ARG A 110 8.34 -2.74 -0.65
N VAL A 111 8.11 -3.55 0.38
CA VAL A 111 9.07 -3.69 1.48
C VAL A 111 10.13 -4.69 1.03
N TYR A 112 11.39 -4.29 1.04
CA TYR A 112 12.51 -5.16 0.69
C TYR A 112 12.90 -6.04 1.88
N GLY A 113 13.58 -7.16 1.61
CA GLY A 113 14.02 -8.12 2.64
C GLY A 113 15.02 -7.58 3.68
N ASN A 114 15.33 -6.28 3.68
CA ASN A 114 16.09 -5.58 4.73
C ASN A 114 15.26 -4.49 5.44
N GLY A 115 13.95 -4.44 5.21
CA GLY A 115 13.03 -3.46 5.79
C GLY A 115 13.04 -2.09 5.10
N SER A 116 13.72 -1.91 3.96
CA SER A 116 13.62 -0.65 3.20
C SER A 116 12.38 -0.59 2.30
N LEU A 117 11.89 0.63 2.03
CA LEU A 117 11.00 0.82 0.88
C LEU A 117 11.83 0.80 -0.40
N TYR A 118 11.34 0.08 -1.40
CA TYR A 118 11.99 0.00 -2.70
C TYR A 118 10.98 -0.08 -3.82
N LEU A 119 11.29 0.55 -4.96
CA LEU A 119 10.55 0.39 -6.19
C LEU A 119 11.08 -0.81 -6.97
N ASN A 120 10.20 -1.65 -7.48
CA ASN A 120 10.62 -2.85 -8.19
C ASN A 120 10.98 -2.60 -9.65
N THR A 121 11.74 -3.52 -10.24
CA THR A 121 11.95 -3.59 -11.69
C THR A 121 10.90 -4.43 -12.41
N ASN A 122 10.11 -5.30 -11.76
CA ASN A 122 8.98 -5.95 -12.46
C ASN A 122 7.87 -6.49 -11.55
N ALA A 123 6.63 -6.11 -11.83
CA ALA A 123 5.40 -6.65 -11.25
C ALA A 123 5.20 -8.16 -11.47
N SER A 124 5.90 -8.81 -12.40
CA SER A 124 5.75 -10.25 -12.64
C SER A 124 6.45 -11.14 -11.61
N TYR A 125 7.41 -10.63 -10.82
CA TYR A 125 8.13 -11.49 -9.88
C TYR A 125 7.29 -11.88 -8.67
N SER A 126 7.43 -13.15 -8.28
CA SER A 126 6.82 -13.69 -7.06
C SER A 126 7.38 -13.02 -5.81
N ARG A 127 6.50 -12.72 -4.86
CA ARG A 127 6.77 -11.99 -3.61
C ARG A 127 5.69 -12.34 -2.60
N ALA A 128 6.00 -12.12 -1.33
CA ALA A 128 5.01 -12.24 -0.27
C ALA A 128 3.95 -11.14 -0.38
N ALA A 129 2.75 -11.44 0.12
CA ALA A 129 1.66 -10.50 0.27
C ALA A 129 1.25 -10.44 1.74
N ARG A 130 0.94 -9.24 2.23
CA ARG A 130 0.39 -9.03 3.58
C ARG A 130 -0.97 -8.38 3.43
N GLY A 131 -2.02 -9.16 3.69
CA GLY A 131 -3.39 -8.67 3.68
C GLY A 131 -3.61 -7.63 4.76
N VAL A 132 -4.29 -6.55 4.43
CA VAL A 132 -4.73 -5.49 5.34
C VAL A 132 -6.25 -5.55 5.43
N LEU A 133 -6.73 -5.63 6.67
CA LEU A 133 -8.15 -5.64 7.01
C LEU A 133 -8.45 -4.37 7.77
N ASN A 134 -9.54 -3.70 7.40
CA ASN A 134 -10.03 -2.57 8.17
C ASN A 134 -11.12 -3.01 9.15
N LEU A 135 -10.98 -2.57 10.38
CA LEU A 135 -11.95 -2.82 11.45
C LEU A 135 -12.92 -1.64 11.54
N ASN A 136 -14.19 -1.93 11.80
CA ASN A 136 -15.18 -0.88 12.07
C ASN A 136 -14.91 -0.35 13.48
N SER A 137 -15.07 0.96 13.71
CA SER A 137 -14.84 1.60 15.01
C SER A 137 -15.72 1.04 16.13
N ASN A 138 -16.85 0.45 15.79
CA ASN A 138 -17.80 -0.13 16.74
C ASN A 138 -17.52 -1.61 17.02
N ILE A 139 -16.44 -2.18 16.47
CA ILE A 139 -16.02 -3.54 16.82
C ILE A 139 -15.43 -3.52 18.22
N GLU A 140 -15.89 -4.44 19.04
CA GLU A 140 -15.29 -4.68 20.35
C GLU A 140 -13.96 -5.41 20.14
N ILE A 141 -12.87 -4.78 20.62
CA ILE A 141 -11.53 -5.34 20.57
C ILE A 141 -11.08 -5.55 22.00
N SER A 142 -10.57 -6.75 22.30
CA SER A 142 -9.86 -7.03 23.54
C SER A 142 -8.37 -7.24 23.29
N GLY A 143 -7.58 -7.17 24.36
CA GLY A 143 -6.12 -7.28 24.31
C GLY A 143 -5.43 -5.92 24.14
N THR A 144 -4.13 -5.91 24.43
CA THR A 144 -3.27 -4.70 24.43
C THR A 144 -2.48 -4.52 23.13
N GLY A 145 -2.53 -5.49 22.22
CA GLY A 145 -1.76 -5.47 20.97
C GLY A 145 -0.29 -5.85 21.14
N THR A 146 0.08 -6.40 22.30
CA THR A 146 1.43 -6.93 22.56
C THR A 146 1.56 -8.38 22.07
N THR A 147 2.78 -8.87 21.91
CA THR A 147 3.03 -10.26 21.47
C THR A 147 2.39 -11.30 22.40
N SER A 148 2.35 -11.01 23.71
CA SER A 148 1.73 -11.87 24.72
C SER A 148 0.21 -11.70 24.85
N ASP A 149 -0.33 -10.58 24.37
CA ASP A 149 -1.74 -10.22 24.49
C ASP A 149 -2.21 -9.47 23.21
N PRO A 150 -2.35 -10.21 22.09
CA PRO A 150 -2.69 -9.63 20.80
C PRO A 150 -4.14 -9.15 20.77
N TYR A 151 -4.44 -8.19 19.88
CA TYR A 151 -5.81 -7.75 19.66
C TYR A 151 -6.69 -8.90 19.16
N LYS A 152 -7.83 -9.08 19.82
CA LYS A 152 -8.87 -10.04 19.42
C LYS A 152 -10.16 -9.29 19.13
N VAL A 153 -10.69 -9.53 17.94
CA VAL A 153 -12.03 -9.08 17.55
C VAL A 153 -13.05 -9.98 18.25
N ILE A 154 -14.00 -9.38 18.98
CA ILE A 154 -15.07 -10.07 19.73
C ILE A 154 -16.40 -9.90 18.99
#